data_AF-A0A7X9JP15-F1
#
_entry.id   AF-A0A7X9JP15-F1
#
_cell.length_a   1.000
_cell.length_b   1.000
_cell.length_c   1.000
_cell.angle_alpha   90.00
_cell.angle_beta   90.00
_cell.angle_gamma   90.00
#
_symmetry.space_group_name_H-M   'P 1'
#
loop_
_entity.id
_entity.type
_entity.pdbx_description
1 polymer ?
#
loop_
_entity_poly.entity_id
_entity_poly.type
_entity_poly.pdbx_seq_one_letter_code
_entity_poly.pdbx_strand_id
1 'polypeptide(L)'
;MAYILIITIIVIGIFSMKNNNNLPFFNSFFASCLILSLVEAFTYPGFIVKHFHIELFLGLLALFVGAYLFFLFLKTKKHDLLFIRFIAYVSLFAYLFGKVVGEITYPNFIFSHFHFQPNLMLLPVICSFLLFAINDNVSIKAFTNICVFLLICQYLASDFATVKENNIPFILNNLQMSENKKMENLVGKTFYTFSEFLVENTESNSTILIPPQGFPWPQSSNIAYFRYFLYPRNLINGKEKSSGTELDGVDYVILDYGETLTSEHGYTNVWPKFDVKGEYIIYWNPTTGEKYKDNTGVYKYNENNKSEMWGIIKIKH
;
A
#
# COMPACT_ATOMS: atom_id res chain seq x y z
N MET A 1 13.86 7.16 -15.27
CA MET A 1 12.83 6.70 -16.22
C MET A 1 11.46 7.32 -15.98
N ALA A 2 10.89 7.29 -14.76
CA ALA A 2 9.55 7.82 -14.47
C ALA A 2 9.35 9.31 -14.81
N TYR A 3 10.35 10.16 -14.55
CA TYR A 3 10.33 11.59 -14.93
C TYR A 3 10.18 11.82 -16.43
N ILE A 4 10.82 10.98 -17.25
CA ILE A 4 10.74 11.06 -18.71
C ILE A 4 9.33 10.69 -19.16
N LEU A 5 8.69 9.71 -18.52
CA LEU A 5 7.33 9.28 -18.85
C LEU A 5 6.30 10.39 -18.57
N ILE A 6 6.37 11.03 -17.40
CA ILE A 6 5.46 12.12 -17.00
C ILE A 6 5.64 13.34 -17.91
N ILE A 7 6.89 13.73 -18.19
CA ILE A 7 7.18 14.83 -19.11
C ILE A 7 6.70 14.50 -20.53
N THR A 8 6.89 13.27 -20.99
CA THR A 8 6.42 12.82 -22.31
C THR A 8 4.91 12.88 -22.40
N ILE A 9 4.19 12.47 -21.36
CA ILE A 9 2.73 12.53 -21.28
C ILE A 9 2.22 13.99 -21.33
N ILE A 10 2.84 14.89 -20.56
CA ILE A 10 2.51 16.33 -20.56
C ILE A 10 2.79 16.93 -21.94
N VAL A 11 3.93 16.61 -22.55
CA VAL A 11 4.34 17.10 -23.87
C VAL A 11 3.41 16.57 -24.97
N ILE A 12 2.99 15.30 -24.92
CA ILE A 12 1.99 14.74 -25.85
C ILE A 12 0.64 15.45 -25.67
N GLY A 13 0.22 15.69 -24.43
CA GLY A 13 -0.99 16.44 -24.12
C GLY A 13 -0.97 17.85 -24.72
N ILE A 14 0.16 18.55 -24.63
CA ILE A 14 0.38 19.89 -25.20
C ILE A 14 0.45 19.85 -26.73
N PHE A 15 1.17 18.89 -27.33
CA PHE A 15 1.28 18.78 -28.78
C PHE A 15 -0.05 18.46 -29.44
N SER A 16 -0.91 17.70 -28.75
CA SER A 16 -2.23 17.38 -29.25
C SER A 16 -3.20 18.58 -29.24
N MET A 17 -2.85 19.69 -28.58
CA MET A 17 -3.61 20.96 -28.58
C MET A 17 -3.51 21.75 -29.88
N LYS A 18 -2.55 21.43 -30.77
CA LYS A 18 -2.34 22.19 -32.01
C LYS A 18 -3.40 21.92 -33.09
N ASN A 19 -4.17 20.84 -32.93
CA ASN A 19 -5.32 20.52 -33.77
C ASN A 19 -6.59 21.02 -33.05
N ASN A 20 -7.51 21.70 -33.75
CA ASN A 20 -8.79 22.21 -33.21
C ASN A 20 -9.75 21.14 -32.64
N ASN A 21 -9.31 19.89 -32.48
CA ASN A 21 -10.02 18.82 -31.81
C ASN A 21 -9.51 18.70 -30.38
N ASN A 22 -10.38 18.91 -29.38
CA ASN A 22 -10.04 18.79 -27.96
C ASN A 22 -10.13 17.34 -27.43
N LEU A 23 -10.66 16.40 -28.22
CA LEU A 23 -10.75 14.96 -27.89
C LEU A 23 -9.40 14.31 -27.53
N PRO A 24 -8.30 14.58 -28.24
CA PRO A 24 -7.00 14.00 -27.93
C PRO A 24 -6.44 14.46 -26.57
N PHE A 25 -6.78 15.67 -26.12
CA PHE A 25 -6.37 16.17 -24.81
C PHE A 25 -7.02 15.36 -23.68
N PHE A 26 -8.34 15.12 -23.74
CA PHE A 26 -9.03 14.30 -22.74
C PHE A 26 -8.57 12.85 -22.74
N ASN A 27 -8.32 12.27 -23.91
CA ASN A 27 -7.80 10.90 -24.00
C ASN A 27 -6.39 10.81 -23.41
N SER A 28 -5.51 11.77 -23.73
CA SER A 28 -4.17 11.83 -23.16
C SER A 28 -4.22 12.01 -21.65
N PHE A 29 -5.11 12.88 -21.16
CA PHE A 29 -5.35 13.11 -19.75
C PHE A 29 -5.79 11.83 -19.02
N PHE A 30 -6.79 11.13 -19.54
CA PHE A 30 -7.30 9.92 -18.93
C PHE A 30 -6.24 8.80 -18.93
N ALA A 31 -5.51 8.66 -20.02
CA ALA A 31 -4.37 7.76 -20.10
C ALA A 31 -3.29 8.11 -19.07
N SER A 32 -3.05 9.39 -18.81
CA SER A 32 -2.11 9.86 -17.78
C SER A 32 -2.50 9.39 -16.39
N CYS A 33 -3.77 9.60 -16.02
CA CYS A 33 -4.30 9.18 -14.73
C CYS A 33 -4.24 7.65 -14.58
N LEU A 34 -4.60 6.91 -15.63
CA LEU A 34 -4.51 5.45 -15.64
C LEU A 34 -3.06 4.99 -15.45
N ILE A 35 -2.11 5.56 -16.19
CA ILE A 35 -0.69 5.21 -16.10
C ILE A 35 -0.16 5.50 -14.70
N LEU A 36 -0.47 6.66 -14.10
CA LEU A 36 -0.03 6.99 -12.75
C LEU A 36 -0.59 6.01 -11.71
N SER A 37 -1.87 5.65 -11.82
CA SER A 37 -2.49 4.66 -10.95
C SER A 37 -1.86 3.27 -11.13
N LEU A 38 -1.55 2.86 -12.36
CA LEU A 38 -0.89 1.58 -12.65
C LEU A 38 0.56 1.57 -12.14
N VAL A 39 1.30 2.68 -12.28
CA VAL A 39 2.67 2.80 -11.76
C VAL A 39 2.68 2.63 -10.25
N GLU A 40 1.78 3.30 -9.52
CA GLU A 40 1.66 3.12 -8.07
C GLU A 40 1.35 1.66 -7.72
N ALA A 41 0.39 1.06 -8.43
CA ALA A 41 -0.11 -0.27 -8.11
C ALA A 41 0.90 -1.39 -8.43
N PHE A 42 1.68 -1.27 -9.51
CA PHE A 42 2.71 -2.25 -9.90
C PHE A 42 4.06 -2.06 -9.22
N THR A 43 4.36 -0.88 -8.67
CA THR A 43 5.66 -0.65 -8.02
C THR A 43 5.55 -0.97 -6.52
N TYR A 44 4.86 -0.11 -5.78
CA TYR A 44 4.43 -0.32 -4.40
C TYR A 44 3.57 0.88 -3.96
N PRO A 45 2.62 0.70 -3.02
CA PRO A 45 1.86 1.81 -2.46
C PRO A 45 2.78 2.83 -1.76
N GLY A 46 2.64 4.11 -2.11
CA GLY A 46 3.52 5.19 -1.68
C GLY A 46 4.65 5.52 -2.66
N PHE A 47 4.74 4.86 -3.82
CA PHE A 47 5.79 5.15 -4.81
C PHE A 47 5.80 6.61 -5.25
N ILE A 48 4.63 7.17 -5.59
CA ILE A 48 4.50 8.57 -6.01
C ILE A 48 4.80 9.52 -4.85
N VAL A 49 4.32 9.23 -3.64
CA VAL A 49 4.62 10.04 -2.44
C VAL A 49 6.12 10.10 -2.18
N LYS A 50 6.81 8.95 -2.23
CA LYS A 50 8.23 8.86 -1.95
C LYS A 50 9.09 9.65 -2.95
N HIS A 51 8.71 9.66 -4.23
CA HIS A 51 9.55 10.25 -5.29
C HIS A 51 9.15 11.67 -5.69
N PHE A 52 7.89 12.04 -5.50
CA PHE A 52 7.35 13.33 -5.92
C PHE A 52 6.84 14.18 -4.76
N HIS A 53 6.81 13.64 -3.54
CA HIS A 53 6.30 14.31 -2.34
C HIS A 53 4.84 14.81 -2.49
N ILE A 54 4.07 14.12 -3.33
CA ILE A 54 2.66 14.41 -3.58
C ILE A 54 1.89 13.12 -3.35
N GLU A 55 0.83 13.17 -2.54
CA GLU A 55 -0.11 12.06 -2.45
C GLU A 55 -0.75 11.81 -3.80
N LEU A 56 -0.75 10.54 -4.25
CA LEU A 56 -1.31 10.16 -5.55
C LEU A 56 -2.73 10.70 -5.74
N PHE A 57 -3.55 10.64 -4.68
CA PHE A 57 -4.90 11.18 -4.70
C PHE A 57 -4.93 12.68 -5.02
N LEU A 58 -4.09 13.48 -4.33
CA LEU A 58 -3.98 14.92 -4.56
C LEU A 58 -3.46 15.23 -5.97
N GLY A 59 -2.47 14.47 -6.44
CA GLY A 59 -1.92 14.62 -7.79
C GLY A 59 -2.98 14.37 -8.87
N LEU A 60 -3.74 13.28 -8.75
CA LEU A 60 -4.81 12.96 -9.70
C LEU A 60 -6.00 13.95 -9.59
N LEU A 61 -6.31 14.43 -8.38
CA LEU A 61 -7.35 15.46 -8.17
C LEU A 61 -6.96 16.79 -8.81
N ALA A 62 -5.72 17.24 -8.62
CA ALA A 62 -5.21 18.47 -9.22
C ALA A 62 -5.21 18.38 -10.76
N LEU A 63 -4.78 17.24 -11.30
CA LEU A 63 -4.87 16.91 -12.72
C LEU A 63 -6.33 17.02 -13.20
N PHE A 64 -7.28 16.44 -12.47
CA PHE A 64 -8.70 16.49 -12.83
C PHE A 64 -9.25 17.91 -12.83
N VAL A 65 -9.01 18.69 -11.77
CA VAL A 65 -9.46 20.08 -11.66
C VAL A 65 -8.87 20.91 -12.81
N GLY A 66 -7.59 20.73 -13.13
CA GLY A 66 -6.95 21.37 -14.28
C GLY A 66 -7.63 21.04 -15.61
N ALA A 67 -7.90 19.77 -15.88
CA ALA A 67 -8.58 19.33 -17.09
C ALA A 67 -10.03 19.85 -17.18
N TYR A 68 -10.74 19.89 -16.05
CA TYR A 68 -12.11 20.43 -15.96
C TYR A 68 -12.16 21.94 -16.20
N LEU A 69 -11.29 22.72 -15.55
CA LEU A 69 -11.22 24.17 -15.75
C LEU A 69 -10.85 24.50 -17.21
N PHE A 70 -9.93 23.72 -17.79
CA PHE A 70 -9.55 23.84 -19.19
C PHE A 70 -10.71 23.51 -20.13
N PHE A 71 -11.52 22.49 -19.82
CA PHE A 71 -12.75 22.17 -20.57
C PHE A 71 -13.71 23.35 -20.60
N LEU A 72 -14.00 23.95 -19.44
CA LEU A 72 -14.90 25.10 -19.33
C LEU A 72 -14.41 26.30 -20.15
N PHE A 73 -13.09 26.48 -20.25
CA PHE A 73 -12.49 27.57 -21.01
C PHE A 73 -12.63 27.40 -22.53
N LEU A 74 -12.64 26.17 -23.03
CA LEU A 74 -12.51 25.89 -24.47
C LEU A 74 -13.81 25.94 -25.31
N LYS A 75 -14.98 26.28 -24.74
CA LYS A 75 -16.29 26.38 -25.45
C LYS A 75 -16.45 25.33 -26.58
N THR A 76 -16.31 24.06 -26.25
CA THR A 76 -16.15 23.01 -27.26
C THR A 76 -17.46 22.65 -27.94
N LYS A 77 -17.45 22.52 -29.28
CA LYS A 77 -18.54 21.91 -30.04
C LYS A 77 -18.74 20.43 -29.62
N LYS A 78 -19.97 19.93 -29.77
CA LYS A 78 -20.36 18.53 -29.52
C LYS A 78 -19.49 17.58 -30.35
N HIS A 79 -18.39 17.08 -29.79
CA HIS A 79 -17.63 15.97 -30.34
C HIS A 79 -18.05 14.66 -29.67
N ASP A 80 -17.87 13.54 -30.37
CA ASP A 80 -18.27 12.20 -29.95
C ASP A 80 -17.57 11.78 -28.64
N LEU A 81 -18.30 11.93 -27.53
CA LEU A 81 -17.93 11.42 -26.21
C LEU A 81 -18.02 9.89 -26.09
N LEU A 82 -18.29 9.17 -27.18
CA LEU A 82 -18.55 7.72 -27.17
C LEU A 82 -17.38 6.92 -26.57
N PHE A 83 -16.14 7.29 -26.91
CA PHE A 83 -14.94 6.65 -26.37
C PHE A 83 -14.74 6.92 -24.87
N ILE A 84 -14.95 8.17 -24.43
CA ILE A 84 -14.87 8.53 -23.01
C ILE A 84 -15.94 7.78 -22.21
N ARG A 85 -17.16 7.64 -22.75
CA ARG A 85 -18.23 6.83 -22.15
C ARG A 85 -17.83 5.37 -22.02
N PHE A 86 -17.27 4.78 -23.08
CA PHE A 86 -16.82 3.39 -23.03
C PHE A 86 -15.78 3.17 -21.92
N ILE A 87 -14.76 4.03 -21.85
CA ILE A 87 -13.73 3.95 -20.81
C ILE A 87 -14.32 4.14 -19.41
N ALA A 88 -15.27 5.06 -19.25
CA ALA A 88 -15.97 5.29 -17.99
C ALA A 88 -16.71 4.04 -17.50
N TYR A 89 -17.45 3.38 -18.39
CA TYR A 89 -18.18 2.16 -18.08
C TYR A 89 -17.25 1.01 -17.76
N VAL A 90 -16.15 0.85 -18.49
CA VAL A 90 -15.12 -0.17 -18.19
C VAL A 90 -14.50 0.10 -16.82
N SER A 91 -14.16 1.34 -16.50
CA SER A 91 -13.57 1.71 -15.20
C SER A 91 -14.56 1.50 -14.05
N LEU A 92 -15.83 1.84 -14.25
CA LEU A 92 -16.90 1.63 -13.27
C LEU A 92 -17.15 0.14 -13.04
N PHE A 93 -17.21 -0.64 -14.11
CA PHE A 93 -17.35 -2.08 -14.02
C PHE A 93 -16.16 -2.71 -13.29
N ALA A 94 -14.93 -2.33 -13.65
CA ALA A 94 -13.71 -2.82 -12.99
C ALA A 94 -13.69 -2.46 -11.49
N TYR A 95 -14.11 -1.24 -11.12
CA TYR A 95 -14.25 -0.81 -9.74
C TYR A 95 -15.29 -1.65 -8.97
N LEU A 96 -16.52 -1.76 -9.50
CA LEU A 96 -17.61 -2.49 -8.86
C LEU A 96 -17.28 -3.99 -8.76
N PHE A 97 -16.77 -4.59 -9.82
CA PHE A 97 -16.31 -5.97 -9.84
C PHE A 97 -15.22 -6.19 -8.80
N GLY A 98 -14.18 -5.34 -8.78
CA GLY A 98 -13.09 -5.43 -7.81
C GLY A 98 -13.59 -5.29 -6.37
N LYS A 99 -14.54 -4.39 -6.11
CA LYS A 99 -15.12 -4.22 -4.77
C LYS A 99 -15.90 -5.46 -4.32
N VAL A 100 -16.82 -5.94 -5.15
CA VAL A 100 -17.65 -7.12 -4.84
C VAL A 100 -16.78 -8.36 -4.61
N VAL A 101 -15.78 -8.59 -5.47
CA VAL A 101 -14.85 -9.72 -5.30
C VAL A 101 -14.02 -9.53 -4.03
N GLY A 102 -13.56 -8.32 -3.72
CA GLY A 102 -12.86 -8.01 -2.47
C GLY A 102 -13.70 -8.31 -1.22
N GLU A 103 -15.00 -7.99 -1.25
CA GLU A 103 -15.93 -8.25 -0.15
C GLU A 103 -16.27 -9.74 0.02
N ILE A 104 -16.44 -10.49 -1.07
CA ILE A 104 -16.80 -11.92 -1.03
C ILE A 104 -15.61 -12.79 -0.63
N THR A 105 -14.38 -12.40 -0.99
CA THR A 105 -13.19 -13.23 -0.78
C THR A 105 -12.53 -12.87 0.56
N TYR A 106 -11.75 -11.79 0.58
CA TYR A 106 -11.17 -11.19 1.77
C TYR A 106 -10.64 -9.78 1.44
N PRO A 107 -10.53 -8.89 2.44
CA PRO A 107 -10.04 -7.53 2.21
C PRO A 107 -8.71 -7.50 1.46
N ASN A 108 -8.59 -6.62 0.46
CA ASN A 108 -7.43 -6.48 -0.43
C ASN A 108 -7.12 -7.66 -1.37
N PHE A 109 -8.00 -8.65 -1.52
CA PHE A 109 -7.82 -9.76 -2.49
C PHE A 109 -7.42 -9.27 -3.90
N ILE A 110 -8.12 -8.25 -4.41
CA ILE A 110 -7.84 -7.71 -5.74
C ILE A 110 -6.44 -7.10 -5.84
N PHE A 111 -6.00 -6.42 -4.79
CA PHE A 111 -4.66 -5.85 -4.75
C PHE A 111 -3.58 -6.93 -4.60
N SER A 112 -3.82 -7.95 -3.78
CA SER A 112 -2.86 -9.02 -3.56
C SER A 112 -2.69 -9.91 -4.80
N HIS A 113 -3.76 -10.16 -5.56
CA HIS A 113 -3.74 -11.07 -6.70
C HIS A 113 -3.46 -10.39 -8.04
N PHE A 114 -4.06 -9.21 -8.26
CA PHE A 114 -3.98 -8.50 -9.54
C PHE A 114 -3.13 -7.24 -9.47
N HIS A 115 -2.59 -6.89 -8.29
CA HIS A 115 -1.87 -5.64 -8.05
C HIS A 115 -2.65 -4.42 -8.54
N PHE A 116 -3.96 -4.47 -8.28
CA PHE A 116 -4.91 -3.45 -8.70
C PHE A 116 -5.59 -2.88 -7.46
N GLN A 117 -5.67 -1.55 -7.36
CA GLN A 117 -6.38 -0.88 -6.26
C GLN A 117 -7.71 -0.34 -6.78
N PRO A 118 -8.85 -0.98 -6.47
CA PRO A 118 -10.16 -0.52 -6.94
C PRO A 118 -10.43 0.95 -6.60
N ASN A 119 -9.99 1.41 -5.43
CA ASN A 119 -10.17 2.80 -4.98
C ASN A 119 -9.52 3.83 -5.92
N LEU A 120 -8.42 3.47 -6.59
CA LEU A 120 -7.77 4.36 -7.57
C LEU A 120 -8.55 4.46 -8.90
N MET A 121 -9.48 3.54 -9.16
CA MET A 121 -10.35 3.55 -10.35
C MET A 121 -11.60 4.39 -10.15
N LEU A 122 -11.97 4.66 -8.90
CA LEU A 122 -13.11 5.50 -8.57
C LEU A 122 -12.93 6.92 -9.11
N LEU A 123 -11.72 7.47 -9.06
CA LEU A 123 -11.47 8.82 -9.55
C LEU A 123 -11.68 8.93 -11.07
N PRO A 124 -11.09 8.08 -11.93
CA PRO A 124 -11.43 8.02 -13.36
C PRO A 124 -12.95 7.88 -13.65
N VAL A 125 -13.68 7.15 -12.81
CA VAL A 125 -15.15 7.02 -12.88
C VAL A 125 -15.84 8.35 -12.58
N ILE A 126 -15.48 9.00 -11.48
CA ILE A 126 -16.00 10.32 -11.08
C ILE A 126 -15.69 11.36 -12.16
N CYS A 127 -14.46 11.40 -12.66
CA CYS A 127 -14.01 12.34 -13.69
C CYS A 127 -14.78 12.18 -14.99
N SER A 128 -14.96 10.93 -15.45
CA SER A 128 -15.74 10.62 -16.64
C SER A 128 -17.19 11.03 -16.53
N PHE A 129 -17.75 10.84 -15.33
CA PHE A 129 -19.14 11.16 -15.04
C PHE A 129 -19.37 12.68 -14.94
N LEU A 130 -18.44 13.43 -14.34
CA LEU A 130 -18.49 14.89 -14.32
C LEU A 130 -18.40 15.48 -15.74
N LEU A 131 -17.56 14.93 -16.61
CA LEU A 131 -17.53 15.31 -18.03
C LEU A 131 -18.87 15.02 -18.75
N PHE A 132 -19.58 13.96 -18.35
CA PHE A 132 -20.91 13.65 -18.88
C PHE A 132 -21.98 14.65 -18.43
N ALA A 133 -21.93 15.10 -17.17
CA ALA A 133 -22.89 16.05 -16.59
C ALA A 133 -22.87 17.43 -17.29
N ILE A 134 -21.73 17.82 -17.88
CA ILE A 134 -21.57 19.14 -18.51
C ILE A 134 -22.16 19.15 -19.95
N ASN A 135 -22.39 18.00 -20.60
CA ASN A 135 -22.55 17.97 -22.06
C ASN A 135 -23.99 17.85 -22.65
N ASP A 136 -25.12 17.76 -21.91
CA ASP A 136 -26.46 17.75 -22.58
C ASP A 136 -27.73 17.86 -21.69
N ASN A 137 -28.83 18.34 -22.30
CA ASN A 137 -30.20 18.57 -21.81
C ASN A 137 -30.86 17.43 -20.98
N VAL A 138 -30.52 17.38 -19.69
CA VAL A 138 -31.23 17.16 -18.41
C VAL A 138 -32.29 16.03 -18.17
N SER A 139 -33.27 15.66 -19.01
CA SER A 139 -34.45 14.97 -18.40
C SER A 139 -34.26 13.50 -17.93
N ILE A 140 -33.65 12.62 -18.73
CA ILE A 140 -33.40 11.21 -18.36
C ILE A 140 -32.04 11.04 -17.66
N LYS A 141 -31.16 12.04 -17.78
CA LYS A 141 -29.80 12.05 -17.22
C LYS A 141 -29.76 12.50 -15.78
N ALA A 142 -30.71 13.32 -15.32
CA ALA A 142 -30.76 13.75 -13.92
C ALA A 142 -30.90 12.55 -12.97
N PHE A 143 -31.73 11.56 -13.30
CA PHE A 143 -31.92 10.37 -12.46
C PHE A 143 -30.65 9.51 -12.38
N THR A 144 -30.03 9.19 -13.52
CA THR A 144 -28.76 8.46 -13.54
C THR A 144 -27.67 9.25 -12.82
N ASN A 145 -27.67 10.58 -12.96
CA ASN A 145 -26.71 11.43 -12.31
C ASN A 145 -26.88 11.50 -10.81
N ILE A 146 -28.12 11.54 -10.32
CA ILE A 146 -28.47 11.48 -8.91
C ILE A 146 -28.10 10.11 -8.35
N CYS A 147 -28.38 9.01 -9.05
CA CYS A 147 -28.00 7.67 -8.59
C CYS A 147 -26.48 7.54 -8.44
N VAL A 148 -25.70 8.01 -9.41
CA VAL A 148 -24.23 7.98 -9.32
C VAL A 148 -23.71 8.94 -8.26
N PHE A 149 -24.29 10.14 -8.13
CA PHE A 149 -23.96 11.08 -7.06
C PHE A 149 -24.25 10.50 -5.68
N LEU A 150 -25.40 9.86 -5.49
CA LEU A 150 -25.76 9.18 -4.24
C LEU A 150 -24.83 8.01 -3.97
N LEU A 151 -24.39 7.27 -4.99
CA LEU A 151 -23.41 6.20 -4.84
C LEU A 151 -22.03 6.74 -4.45
N ILE A 152 -21.61 7.87 -5.02
CA ILE A 152 -20.39 8.59 -4.65
C ILE A 152 -20.51 9.13 -3.22
N CYS A 153 -21.64 9.75 -2.85
CA CYS A 153 -21.87 10.24 -1.48
C CYS A 153 -21.93 9.11 -0.48
N GLN A 154 -22.55 7.98 -0.82
CA GLN A 154 -22.59 6.79 0.03
C GLN A 154 -21.18 6.22 0.22
N TYR A 155 -20.38 6.15 -0.85
CA TYR A 155 -19.00 5.69 -0.77
C TYR A 155 -18.11 6.66 0.02
N LEU A 156 -18.20 7.96 -0.28
CA LEU A 156 -17.50 9.00 0.47
C LEU A 156 -17.94 8.99 1.93
N ALA A 157 -19.22 8.74 2.24
CA ALA A 157 -19.72 8.65 3.60
C ALA A 157 -19.29 7.36 4.31
N SER A 158 -19.21 6.21 3.61
CA SER A 158 -18.69 4.96 4.19
C SER A 158 -17.20 5.10 4.49
N ASP A 159 -16.43 5.63 3.55
CA ASP A 159 -15.00 5.85 3.72
C ASP A 159 -14.73 6.98 4.71
N PHE A 160 -15.50 8.07 4.70
CA PHE A 160 -15.41 9.10 5.75
C PHE A 160 -15.83 8.55 7.10
N ALA A 161 -16.81 7.67 7.21
CA ALA A 161 -17.16 7.07 8.50
C ALA A 161 -15.98 6.24 9.04
N THR A 162 -15.39 5.39 8.19
CA THR A 162 -14.22 4.58 8.55
C THR A 162 -12.97 5.43 8.84
N VAL A 163 -12.76 6.52 8.10
CA VAL A 163 -11.63 7.45 8.27
C VAL A 163 -11.84 8.41 9.45
N LYS A 164 -13.08 8.86 9.72
CA LYS A 164 -13.45 9.76 10.82
C LYS A 164 -13.42 9.07 12.17
N GLU A 165 -13.82 7.80 12.24
CA GLU A 165 -13.86 7.08 13.51
C GLU A 165 -12.46 6.77 14.07
N ASN A 166 -11.44 6.61 13.22
CA ASN A 166 -10.10 6.21 13.70
C ASN A 166 -8.92 7.10 13.26
N ASN A 167 -8.98 7.79 12.10
CA ASN A 167 -7.79 8.40 11.51
C ASN A 167 -7.79 9.94 11.51
N ILE A 168 -8.92 10.62 11.36
CA ILE A 168 -8.95 12.11 11.35
C ILE A 168 -8.55 12.70 12.71
N PRO A 169 -9.12 12.25 13.85
CA PRO A 169 -8.66 12.73 15.16
C PRO A 169 -7.17 12.44 15.37
N PHE A 170 -6.70 11.26 14.94
CA PHE A 170 -5.29 10.91 15.00
C PHE A 170 -4.41 11.87 14.17
N ILE A 171 -4.75 12.13 12.91
CA ILE A 171 -3.98 13.02 12.03
C ILE A 171 -3.95 14.44 12.61
N LEU A 172 -5.10 14.97 13.01
CA LEU A 172 -5.22 16.33 13.53
C LEU A 172 -4.49 16.51 14.87
N ASN A 173 -4.58 15.52 15.77
CA ASN A 173 -3.92 15.57 17.07
C ASN A 173 -2.40 15.36 16.99
N ASN A 174 -1.90 14.84 15.87
CA ASN A 174 -0.48 14.51 15.70
C ASN A 174 0.19 15.32 14.57
N LEU A 175 -0.38 16.43 14.10
CA LEU A 175 0.18 17.21 12.98
C LEU A 175 1.66 17.59 13.18
N GLN A 176 2.01 18.04 14.39
CA GLN A 176 3.37 18.48 14.76
C GLN A 176 4.29 17.31 15.18
N MET A 177 3.79 16.09 15.21
CA MET A 177 4.56 14.92 15.63
C MET A 177 5.56 14.52 14.52
N SER A 178 6.76 14.09 14.94
CA SER A 178 7.75 13.54 14.00
C SER A 178 7.21 12.29 13.31
N GLU A 179 7.73 12.00 12.12
CA GLU A 179 7.32 10.85 11.33
C GLU A 179 7.47 9.54 12.11
N ASN A 180 8.62 9.30 12.74
CA ASN A 180 8.86 8.12 13.56
C ASN A 180 7.82 7.99 14.68
N LYS A 181 7.47 9.09 15.36
CA LYS A 181 6.50 9.04 16.45
C LYS A 181 5.07 8.82 15.94
N LYS A 182 4.72 9.32 14.75
CA LYS A 182 3.46 8.98 14.07
C LYS A 182 3.40 7.49 13.77
N MET A 183 4.48 6.93 13.23
CA MET A 183 4.56 5.50 12.92
C MET A 183 4.46 4.64 14.18
N GLU A 184 5.20 4.96 15.25
CA GLU A 184 5.09 4.28 16.54
C GLU A 184 3.64 4.23 17.04
N ASN A 185 2.89 5.31 16.90
CA ASN A 185 1.50 5.36 17.36
C ASN A 185 0.53 4.62 16.42
N LEU A 186 0.82 4.60 15.11
CA LEU A 186 -0.03 3.93 14.11
C LEU A 186 0.09 2.42 14.16
N VAL A 187 1.33 1.91 14.30
CA VAL A 187 1.61 0.47 14.14
C VAL A 187 2.10 -0.20 15.41
N GLY A 188 2.26 0.57 16.49
CA GLY A 188 2.80 0.11 17.76
C GLY A 188 4.31 0.37 17.86
N LYS A 189 4.71 0.95 19.00
CA LYS A 189 6.11 1.33 19.25
C LYS A 189 7.07 0.15 19.13
N THR A 190 6.75 -0.99 19.74
CA THR A 190 7.61 -2.18 19.72
C THR A 190 7.84 -2.69 18.30
N PHE A 191 6.77 -2.88 17.53
CA PHE A 191 6.87 -3.35 16.15
C PHE A 191 7.65 -2.36 15.26
N TYR A 192 7.37 -1.06 15.36
CA TYR A 192 8.06 -0.05 14.57
C TYR A 192 9.57 0.00 14.88
N THR A 193 9.92 0.10 16.17
CA THR A 193 11.33 0.15 16.60
C THR A 193 12.08 -1.15 16.32
N PHE A 194 11.40 -2.30 16.39
CA PHE A 194 11.96 -3.58 15.96
C PHE A 194 12.23 -3.59 14.45
N SER A 195 11.32 -3.05 13.65
CA SER A 195 11.51 -2.93 12.20
C SER A 195 12.71 -2.05 11.85
N GLU A 196 12.87 -0.90 12.52
CA GLU A 196 14.06 -0.05 12.38
C GLU A 196 15.34 -0.79 12.78
N PHE A 197 15.31 -1.52 13.90
CA PHE A 197 16.41 -2.37 14.34
C PHE A 197 16.81 -3.39 13.26
N LEU A 198 15.86 -4.06 12.61
CA LEU A 198 16.14 -5.00 11.53
C LEU A 198 16.77 -4.30 10.33
N VAL A 199 16.26 -3.13 9.92
CA VAL A 199 16.83 -2.35 8.82
C VAL A 199 18.28 -1.95 9.09
N GLU A 200 18.62 -1.57 10.32
CA GLU A 200 19.98 -1.17 10.71
C GLU A 200 20.97 -2.35 10.76
N ASN A 201 20.48 -3.58 10.94
CA ASN A 201 21.31 -4.76 11.20
C ASN A 201 21.29 -5.81 10.07
N THR A 202 20.71 -5.47 8.92
CA THR A 202 20.63 -6.36 7.75
C THR A 202 20.96 -5.64 6.45
N GLU A 203 21.58 -6.36 5.53
CA GLU A 203 21.89 -5.85 4.19
C GLU A 203 20.62 -5.64 3.35
N SER A 204 20.61 -4.66 2.46
CA SER A 204 19.41 -4.32 1.68
C SER A 204 18.95 -5.44 0.72
N ASN A 205 19.87 -6.26 0.23
CA ASN A 205 19.62 -7.38 -0.69
C ASN A 205 19.42 -8.72 0.02
N SER A 206 19.35 -8.75 1.35
CA SER A 206 19.27 -10.00 2.11
C SER A 206 17.89 -10.65 2.07
N THR A 207 17.86 -11.97 2.23
CA THR A 207 16.66 -12.76 2.50
C THR A 207 16.52 -13.03 4.00
N ILE A 208 15.38 -12.65 4.57
CA ILE A 208 15.08 -12.78 6.00
C ILE A 208 13.96 -13.79 6.19
N LEU A 209 14.21 -14.80 7.02
CA LEU A 209 13.19 -15.73 7.50
C LEU A 209 12.44 -15.08 8.67
N ILE A 210 11.13 -14.97 8.50
CA ILE A 210 10.19 -14.38 9.47
C ILE A 210 9.24 -15.47 10.03
N PRO A 211 8.49 -15.22 11.12
CA PRO A 211 7.60 -16.19 11.74
C PRO A 211 6.51 -16.70 10.79
N PRO A 212 5.88 -17.85 11.05
CA PRO A 212 4.74 -18.32 10.26
C PRO A 212 3.58 -17.31 10.34
N GLN A 213 2.85 -17.16 9.24
CA GLN A 213 1.70 -16.25 9.20
C GLN A 213 0.65 -16.65 10.25
N GLY A 214 0.41 -15.77 11.22
CA GLY A 214 -0.61 -15.98 12.23
C GLY A 214 -0.26 -15.35 13.57
N PHE A 215 -1.05 -15.74 14.56
CA PHE A 215 -0.88 -15.35 15.95
C PHE A 215 0.33 -16.10 16.58
N PRO A 216 1.16 -15.50 17.46
CA PRO A 216 1.09 -14.16 18.07
C PRO A 216 1.76 -13.03 17.27
N TRP A 217 2.00 -13.23 15.96
CA TRP A 217 2.76 -12.32 15.10
C TRP A 217 1.89 -11.64 14.01
N PRO A 218 0.74 -11.02 14.32
CA PRO A 218 -0.15 -10.48 13.28
C PRO A 218 0.53 -9.50 12.33
N GLN A 219 1.61 -8.83 12.75
CA GLN A 219 2.33 -7.86 11.92
C GLN A 219 3.61 -8.46 11.32
N SER A 220 4.55 -8.93 12.15
CA SER A 220 5.87 -9.46 11.72
C SER A 220 5.78 -10.72 10.87
N SER A 221 4.70 -11.50 10.96
CA SER A 221 4.51 -12.68 10.10
C SER A 221 3.82 -12.38 8.77
N ASN A 222 3.24 -11.18 8.59
CA ASN A 222 2.56 -10.82 7.36
C ASN A 222 3.56 -10.21 6.36
N ILE A 223 4.04 -11.02 5.40
CA ILE A 223 5.05 -10.58 4.40
C ILE A 223 4.67 -9.25 3.73
N ALA A 224 3.42 -9.12 3.29
CA ALA A 224 2.99 -7.93 2.56
C ALA A 224 3.03 -6.68 3.44
N TYR A 225 2.62 -6.81 4.69
CA TYR A 225 2.67 -5.73 5.66
C TYR A 225 4.09 -5.41 6.11
N PHE A 226 4.87 -6.42 6.49
CA PHE A 226 6.21 -6.22 7.05
C PHE A 226 7.21 -5.71 5.99
N ARG A 227 6.99 -6.06 4.72
CA ARG A 227 7.78 -5.55 3.60
C ARG A 227 7.73 -4.02 3.47
N TYR A 228 6.66 -3.35 3.89
CA TYR A 228 6.62 -1.88 3.89
C TYR A 228 7.75 -1.26 4.71
N PHE A 229 8.19 -1.94 5.77
CA PHE A 229 9.25 -1.47 6.65
C PHE A 229 10.63 -1.98 6.26
N LEU A 230 10.72 -3.20 5.73
CA LEU A 230 12.00 -3.87 5.46
C LEU A 230 12.48 -3.78 4.01
N TYR A 231 11.69 -3.23 3.09
CA TYR A 231 12.08 -3.08 1.68
C TYR A 231 13.48 -2.44 1.54
N PRO A 232 14.37 -2.95 0.66
CA PRO A 232 14.13 -3.94 -0.41
C PRO A 232 14.39 -5.41 -0.05
N ARG A 233 14.50 -5.76 1.23
CA ARG A 233 14.82 -7.12 1.67
C ARG A 233 13.75 -8.11 1.24
N ASN A 234 14.19 -9.32 0.92
CA ASN A 234 13.27 -10.42 0.63
C ASN A 234 12.82 -11.07 1.94
N LEU A 235 11.53 -11.36 2.07
CA LEU A 235 10.96 -11.94 3.29
C LEU A 235 10.32 -13.28 2.94
N ILE A 236 10.62 -14.30 3.74
CA ILE A 236 10.06 -15.64 3.59
C ILE A 236 9.53 -16.11 4.95
N ASN A 237 8.31 -16.67 4.98
CA ASN A 237 7.77 -17.22 6.22
C ASN A 237 8.41 -18.57 6.53
N GLY A 238 8.77 -18.77 7.80
CA GLY A 238 9.06 -20.08 8.34
C GLY A 238 7.80 -20.87 8.69
N LYS A 239 8.00 -22.01 9.35
CA LYS A 239 6.93 -22.76 10.01
C LYS A 239 7.07 -22.59 11.52
N GLU A 240 6.06 -23.06 12.24
CA GLU A 240 6.02 -22.91 13.70
C GLU A 240 7.18 -23.62 14.41
N LYS A 241 7.40 -24.90 14.11
CA LYS A 241 8.42 -25.75 14.76
C LYS A 241 9.59 -26.12 13.85
N SER A 242 9.75 -25.42 12.72
CA SER A 242 10.85 -25.65 11.79
C SER A 242 11.06 -24.42 10.91
N SER A 243 12.21 -24.32 10.27
CA SER A 243 12.46 -23.28 9.26
C SER A 243 11.47 -23.33 8.10
N GLY A 244 10.83 -24.49 7.86
CA GLY A 244 9.92 -24.70 6.73
C GLY A 244 10.58 -24.71 5.36
N THR A 245 11.88 -24.38 5.30
CA THR A 245 12.74 -24.27 4.11
C THR A 245 14.18 -24.65 4.49
N GLU A 246 15.02 -24.98 3.52
CA GLU A 246 16.46 -25.10 3.73
C GLU A 246 17.04 -23.69 3.99
N LEU A 247 17.92 -23.57 4.98
CA LEU A 247 18.52 -22.27 5.35
C LEU A 247 19.58 -21.80 4.33
N ASP A 248 19.90 -22.62 3.33
CA ASP A 248 20.95 -22.36 2.35
C ASP A 248 20.70 -21.13 1.46
N GLY A 249 19.46 -20.60 1.43
CA GLY A 249 19.10 -19.35 0.76
C GLY A 249 18.67 -18.21 1.71
N VAL A 250 18.93 -18.35 3.00
CA VAL A 250 18.49 -17.41 4.05
C VAL A 250 19.72 -16.72 4.65
N ASP A 251 19.78 -15.40 4.54
CA ASP A 251 20.87 -14.62 5.13
C ASP A 251 20.64 -14.37 6.62
N TYR A 252 19.37 -14.19 7.03
CA TYR A 252 19.02 -13.87 8.41
C TYR A 252 17.75 -14.58 8.88
N VAL A 253 17.69 -14.89 10.17
CA VAL A 253 16.49 -15.40 10.86
C VAL A 253 16.14 -14.44 11.98
N ILE A 254 14.91 -13.92 12.02
CA ILE A 254 14.50 -13.01 13.10
C ILE A 254 14.26 -13.77 14.40
N LEU A 255 14.53 -13.13 15.53
CA LEU A 255 14.04 -13.55 16.84
C LEU A 255 12.86 -12.66 17.18
N ASP A 256 11.68 -13.24 17.37
CA ASP A 256 10.44 -12.49 17.56
C ASP A 256 9.58 -13.12 18.66
N TYR A 257 9.28 -12.35 19.71
CA TYR A 257 8.44 -12.83 20.81
C TYR A 257 6.95 -12.89 20.44
N GLY A 258 6.49 -12.03 19.53
CA GLY A 258 5.08 -11.79 19.27
C GLY A 258 4.66 -10.38 19.68
N GLU A 259 3.79 -9.75 18.90
CA GLU A 259 3.23 -8.43 19.22
C GLU A 259 2.12 -8.50 20.29
N THR A 260 1.70 -9.71 20.66
CA THR A 260 0.65 -9.96 21.63
C THR A 260 1.15 -10.89 22.74
N LEU A 261 0.76 -10.61 23.99
CA LEU A 261 1.11 -11.47 25.14
C LEU A 261 0.28 -12.76 25.21
N THR A 262 -0.87 -12.80 24.54
CA THR A 262 -1.71 -14.00 24.47
C THR A 262 -1.01 -15.06 23.62
N SER A 263 -1.35 -16.32 23.88
CA SER A 263 -0.96 -17.50 23.08
C SER A 263 -2.26 -18.16 22.60
N GLU A 264 -2.65 -17.99 21.34
CA GLU A 264 -3.86 -18.58 20.78
C GLU A 264 -3.52 -19.77 19.88
N HIS A 265 -4.44 -20.74 19.79
CA HIS A 265 -4.35 -21.88 18.86
C HIS A 265 -3.09 -22.76 18.97
N GLY A 266 -2.46 -22.81 20.14
CA GLY A 266 -1.26 -23.64 20.37
C GLY A 266 0.05 -22.98 19.93
N TYR A 267 0.01 -21.74 19.46
CA TYR A 267 1.20 -20.92 19.22
C TYR A 267 1.71 -20.34 20.53
N THR A 268 2.96 -20.63 20.88
CA THR A 268 3.66 -19.96 22.00
C THR A 268 4.37 -18.70 21.52
N ASN A 269 4.51 -17.73 22.41
CA ASN A 269 5.41 -16.60 22.23
C ASN A 269 6.85 -17.13 22.03
N VAL A 270 7.67 -16.41 21.27
CA VAL A 270 9.01 -16.79 20.77
C VAL A 270 9.00 -17.57 19.46
N TRP A 271 9.64 -17.00 18.45
CA TRP A 271 10.09 -17.65 17.22
C TRP A 271 11.55 -17.26 16.96
N PRO A 272 12.40 -18.17 16.43
CA PRO A 272 12.11 -19.52 15.94
C PRO A 272 12.00 -20.58 17.05
N LYS A 273 11.26 -21.67 16.79
CA LYS A 273 11.13 -22.83 17.71
C LYS A 273 11.99 -24.02 17.30
N PHE A 274 13.15 -23.71 16.76
CA PHE A 274 14.14 -24.67 16.30
C PHE A 274 15.52 -24.06 16.49
N ASP A 275 16.53 -24.93 16.57
CA ASP A 275 17.91 -24.50 16.69
C ASP A 275 18.38 -23.82 15.41
N VAL A 276 19.08 -22.70 15.56
CA VAL A 276 19.67 -21.97 14.43
C VAL A 276 21.16 -21.81 14.68
N LYS A 277 21.97 -22.21 13.71
CA LYS A 277 23.42 -21.99 13.72
C LYS A 277 23.72 -20.85 12.74
N GLY A 278 24.18 -19.75 13.29
CA GLY A 278 24.58 -18.55 12.57
C GLY A 278 26.04 -18.17 12.81
N GLU A 279 26.44 -17.05 12.23
CA GLU A 279 27.72 -16.40 12.49
C GLU A 279 27.68 -15.60 13.80
N TYR A 280 26.58 -14.87 14.03
CA TYR A 280 26.34 -14.11 15.26
C TYR A 280 24.83 -13.88 15.46
N ILE A 281 24.47 -13.49 16.68
CA ILE A 281 23.11 -13.06 17.05
C ILE A 281 23.19 -11.63 17.58
N ILE A 282 22.26 -10.78 17.18
CA ILE A 282 22.07 -9.46 17.80
C ILE A 282 20.72 -9.48 18.50
N TYR A 283 20.75 -9.45 19.82
CA TYR A 283 19.58 -9.31 20.67
C TYR A 283 19.23 -7.83 20.84
N TRP A 284 17.93 -7.55 20.94
CA TRP A 284 17.38 -6.23 21.17
C TRP A 284 16.39 -6.26 22.34
N ASN A 285 16.51 -5.32 23.25
CA ASN A 285 15.57 -5.16 24.36
C ASN A 285 14.51 -4.11 23.98
N PRO A 286 13.21 -4.48 23.86
CA PRO A 286 12.16 -3.55 23.42
C PRO A 286 11.85 -2.46 24.46
N THR A 287 12.22 -2.66 25.72
CA THR A 287 11.99 -1.70 26.80
C THR A 287 13.11 -0.66 26.88
N THR A 288 14.37 -1.10 26.84
CA THR A 288 15.54 -0.21 26.99
C THR A 288 16.11 0.27 25.66
N GLY A 289 15.82 -0.42 24.56
CA GLY A 289 16.44 -0.20 23.25
C GLY A 289 17.88 -0.72 23.14
N GLU A 290 18.42 -1.32 24.21
CA GLU A 290 19.77 -1.84 24.23
C GLU A 290 19.95 -3.02 23.27
N LYS A 291 21.13 -3.09 22.66
CA LYS A 291 21.52 -4.13 21.71
C LYS A 291 22.70 -4.90 22.28
N TYR A 292 22.64 -6.23 22.23
CA TYR A 292 23.73 -7.11 22.66
C TYR A 292 24.08 -8.09 21.55
N LYS A 293 25.37 -8.17 21.19
CA LYS A 293 25.85 -9.08 20.15
C LYS A 293 26.48 -10.33 20.78
N ASP A 294 25.92 -11.49 20.46
CA ASP A 294 26.47 -12.80 20.77
C ASP A 294 27.24 -13.35 19.56
N ASN A 295 28.57 -13.46 19.70
CA ASN A 295 29.46 -13.95 18.65
C ASN A 295 29.54 -15.48 18.58
N THR A 296 28.84 -16.22 19.45
CA THR A 296 28.76 -17.68 19.31
C THR A 296 27.90 -18.08 18.11
N GLY A 297 26.91 -17.25 17.76
CA GLY A 297 26.00 -17.49 16.65
C GLY A 297 25.04 -18.66 16.85
N VAL A 298 25.00 -19.28 18.03
CA VAL A 298 24.23 -20.50 18.27
C VAL A 298 22.96 -20.18 19.05
N TYR A 299 21.81 -20.17 18.37
CA TYR A 299 20.52 -20.13 19.02
C TYR A 299 20.04 -21.54 19.33
N LYS A 300 19.72 -21.79 20.61
CA LYS A 300 19.13 -23.04 21.09
C LYS A 300 17.71 -22.80 21.54
N TYR A 301 16.76 -23.44 20.86
CA TYR A 301 15.37 -23.36 21.28
C TYR A 301 15.17 -24.15 22.57
N ASN A 302 14.51 -23.54 23.54
CA ASN A 302 14.12 -24.18 24.79
C ASN A 302 12.65 -23.85 25.05
N GLU A 303 11.78 -24.86 24.94
CA GLU A 303 10.33 -24.73 25.15
C GLU A 303 9.97 -24.26 26.57
N ASN A 304 10.85 -24.48 27.55
CA ASN A 304 10.65 -24.00 28.91
C ASN A 304 11.10 -22.54 29.11
N ASN A 305 11.86 -21.97 28.17
CA ASN A 305 12.28 -20.59 28.25
C ASN A 305 11.18 -19.67 27.70
N LYS A 306 10.54 -18.93 28.60
CA LYS A 306 9.48 -17.96 28.27
C LYS A 306 9.99 -16.51 28.20
N SER A 307 11.31 -16.30 28.24
CA SER A 307 11.89 -14.96 28.17
C SER A 307 11.49 -14.26 26.89
N GLU A 308 11.09 -13.00 27.00
CA GLU A 308 10.90 -12.13 25.85
C GLU A 308 12.23 -11.95 25.12
N MET A 309 12.28 -12.37 23.85
CA MET A 309 13.47 -12.33 23.03
C MET A 309 13.13 -11.70 21.68
N TRP A 310 13.83 -10.61 21.38
CA TRP A 310 13.80 -9.95 20.09
C TRP A 310 15.21 -9.84 19.55
N GLY A 311 15.37 -9.88 18.23
CA GLY A 311 16.69 -9.83 17.63
C GLY A 311 16.75 -10.41 16.23
N ILE A 312 17.97 -10.70 15.80
CA ILE A 312 18.25 -11.28 14.50
C ILE A 312 19.51 -12.13 14.54
N ILE A 313 19.48 -13.26 13.82
CA ILE A 313 20.58 -14.19 13.65
C ILE A 313 21.09 -14.07 12.22
N LYS A 314 22.39 -13.80 12.02
CA LYS A 314 23.03 -13.89 10.68
C LYS A 314 23.38 -15.35 10.43
N ILE A 315 22.91 -15.94 9.34
CA ILE A 315 23.21 -17.33 8.97
C ILE A 315 24.66 -17.44 8.48
N LYS A 316 25.31 -18.56 8.85
CA LYS A 316 26.64 -18.91 8.39
C LYS A 316 26.52 -19.80 7.15
N HIS A 317 27.02 -19.32 6.02
CA HIS A 317 27.14 -20.10 4.79
C HIS A 317 28.45 -20.89 4.72
#